data_AF-A0AAW5HJK1-F1
#
_entry.id   AF-A0AAW5HJK1-F1
#
_cell.length_a   1.000
_cell.length_b   1.000
_cell.length_c   1.000
_cell.angle_alpha   90.00
_cell.angle_beta   90.00
_cell.angle_gamma   90.00
#
_symmetry.space_group_name_H-M   'P 1'
#
loop_
_entity.id
_entity.type
_entity.pdbx_description
1 polymer ?
#
loop_
_entity_poly.entity_id
_entity_poly.type
_entity_poly.pdbx_seq_one_letter_code
_entity_poly.pdbx_strand_id
1 'polypeptide(L)'
;MPKARIAVIISPDEYDAFAAIIGHDPEFPKTYDDWLKRTTKENEQHRARGEVINEVTIHPQELADWCKACGLDPAFIHLGAVAVAKSSGQK
;
A
#
# COMPACT_ATOMS: atom_id res chain seq x y z
N MET A 1 21.30 -0.35 11.96
CA MET A 1 20.82 -0.31 10.56
C MET A 1 19.59 0.56 10.55
N PRO A 2 19.46 1.58 9.68
CA PRO A 2 18.21 2.32 9.57
C PRO A 2 17.09 1.32 9.22
N LYS A 3 15.96 1.40 9.93
CA LYS A 3 14.78 0.60 9.56
C LYS A 3 14.24 1.22 8.27
N ALA A 4 14.39 0.50 7.17
CA ALA A 4 13.74 0.86 5.92
C ALA A 4 12.26 0.49 6.03
N ARG A 5 11.37 1.46 5.77
CA ARG A 5 9.92 1.25 5.77
C ARG A 5 9.42 1.30 4.33
N ILE A 6 8.54 0.38 3.99
CA ILE A 6 7.86 0.38 2.69
C ILE A 6 6.65 1.31 2.78
N ALA A 7 6.62 2.33 1.93
CA ALA A 7 5.44 3.16 1.72
C ALA A 7 4.70 2.66 0.48
N VAL A 8 3.42 2.32 0.66
CA VAL A 8 2.53 1.94 -0.42
C VAL A 8 2.15 3.17 -1.22
N ILE A 9 2.35 3.11 -2.54
CA ILE A 9 1.89 4.11 -3.49
C ILE A 9 0.79 3.49 -4.37
N ILE A 10 -0.33 4.17 -4.50
CA ILE A 10 -1.45 3.83 -5.37
C ILE A 10 -1.59 4.96 -6.39
N SER A 11 -1.77 4.63 -7.66
CA SER A 11 -2.04 5.63 -8.70
C SER A 11 -3.48 6.16 -8.58
N PRO A 12 -3.74 7.45 -8.84
CA PRO A 12 -5.09 8.00 -8.81
C PRO A 12 -6.04 7.28 -9.78
N ASP A 13 -5.56 6.92 -10.97
CA ASP A 13 -6.32 6.19 -11.99
C ASP A 13 -6.70 4.77 -11.55
N GLU A 14 -5.92 4.17 -10.66
CA GLU A 14 -6.14 2.81 -10.16
C GLU A 14 -6.88 2.79 -8.83
N TYR A 15 -7.10 3.95 -8.21
CA TYR A 15 -7.73 4.06 -6.91
C TYR A 15 -9.15 3.49 -6.90
N ASP A 16 -9.91 3.75 -7.96
CA ASP A 16 -11.27 3.20 -8.12
C ASP A 16 -11.26 1.67 -8.20
N ALA A 17 -10.28 1.09 -8.89
CA ALA A 17 -10.09 -0.35 -8.95
C ALA A 17 -9.72 -0.94 -7.58
N PHE A 18 -8.90 -0.24 -6.78
CA PHE A 18 -8.69 -0.61 -5.38
C PHE A 18 -9.97 -0.51 -4.57
N ALA A 19 -10.75 0.56 -4.71
CA ALA A 19 -12.02 0.73 -4.03
C ALA A 19 -13.04 -0.38 -4.39
N ALA A 20 -13.04 -0.87 -5.63
CA ALA A 20 -13.88 -1.98 -6.03
C ALA A 20 -13.50 -3.31 -5.32
N ILE A 21 -12.23 -3.49 -4.98
CA ILE A 21 -11.71 -4.72 -4.36
C ILE A 21 -11.78 -4.62 -2.83
N ILE A 22 -11.23 -3.54 -2.26
CA ILE A 22 -11.04 -3.36 -0.81
C ILE A 22 -11.83 -2.19 -0.23
N GLY A 23 -12.67 -1.49 -1.01
CA GLY A 23 -13.45 -0.36 -0.51
C GLY A 23 -14.60 -0.73 0.43
N HIS A 24 -14.84 -2.03 0.64
CA HIS A 24 -15.70 -2.52 1.71
C HIS A 24 -15.03 -2.39 3.10
N ASP A 25 -13.70 -2.25 3.13
CA ASP A 25 -12.91 -2.13 4.36
C ASP A 25 -13.07 -0.72 4.94
N PRO A 26 -13.53 -0.57 6.20
CA PRO A 26 -13.74 0.74 6.82
C PRO A 26 -12.44 1.51 7.04
N GLU A 27 -11.29 0.82 7.04
CA GLU A 27 -9.97 1.46 7.17
C GLU A 27 -9.44 1.98 5.83
N PHE A 28 -10.03 1.55 4.71
CA PHE A 28 -9.67 2.04 3.38
C PHE A 28 -10.24 3.45 3.17
N PRO A 29 -9.41 4.43 2.77
CA PRO A 29 -9.90 5.79 2.58
C PRO A 29 -10.95 5.85 1.47
N LYS A 30 -11.99 6.67 1.64
CA LYS A 30 -13.08 6.76 0.66
C LYS A 30 -12.68 7.44 -0.64
N THR A 31 -11.62 8.25 -0.62
CA THR A 31 -11.14 9.02 -1.77
C THR A 31 -9.62 8.97 -1.85
N TYR A 32 -9.10 9.10 -3.07
CA TYR A 32 -7.66 9.19 -3.32
C TYR A 32 -7.01 10.34 -2.55
N ASP A 33 -7.70 11.48 -2.44
CA ASP A 33 -7.25 12.64 -1.68
C ASP A 33 -6.99 12.33 -0.20
N ASP A 34 -7.88 11.54 0.41
CA ASP A 34 -7.79 11.15 1.81
C ASP A 34 -6.64 10.14 2.02
N TRP A 35 -6.51 9.20 1.09
CA TRP A 35 -5.37 8.28 1.04
C TRP A 35 -4.04 9.03 0.87
N LEU A 36 -3.96 9.99 -0.04
CA LEU A 36 -2.75 10.76 -0.31
C LEU A 36 -2.34 11.59 0.93
N LYS A 37 -3.31 12.25 1.58
CA LYS A 37 -3.05 13.00 2.83
C LYS A 37 -2.54 12.10 3.94
N ARG A 38 -3.13 10.90 4.10
CA ARG A 38 -2.73 9.93 5.13
C ARG A 38 -1.31 9.40 4.87
N THR A 39 -1.02 8.95 3.65
CA THR A 39 0.29 8.41 3.27
C THR A 39 1.37 9.48 3.31
N THR A 40 1.10 10.69 2.84
CA THR A 40 2.04 11.83 2.93
C THR A 40 2.39 12.11 4.37
N LYS A 41 1.38 12.26 5.24
CA LYS A 41 1.59 12.53 6.67
C LYS A 41 2.36 11.42 7.38
N GLU A 42 2.08 10.15 7.06
CA GLU A 42 2.80 9.02 7.64
C GLU A 42 4.27 9.01 7.18
N ASN A 43 4.52 9.19 5.88
CA ASN A 43 5.86 9.26 5.33
C ASN A 43 6.68 10.42 5.92
N GLU A 44 6.08 11.60 6.09
CA GLU A 44 6.73 12.75 6.75
C GLU A 44 7.10 12.44 8.20
N GLN A 45 6.22 11.80 8.96
CA GLN A 45 6.51 11.41 10.35
C GLN A 45 7.67 10.43 10.45
N HIS A 46 7.76 9.48 9.52
CA HIS A 46 8.87 8.52 9.48
C HIS A 46 10.19 9.16 9.03
N ARG A 47 10.14 10.03 8.01
CA ARG A 47 11.31 10.82 7.59
C ARG A 47 11.82 11.70 8.73
N ALA A 48 10.92 12.31 9.51
CA ALA A 48 11.29 13.10 10.70
C ALA A 48 11.94 12.26 11.81
N ARG A 49 11.66 10.95 11.87
CA ARG A 49 12.31 9.99 12.79
C ARG A 49 13.66 9.47 12.27
N GLY A 50 14.10 9.90 11.08
CA GLY A 50 15.32 9.43 10.44
C GLY A 50 15.18 8.06 9.77
N GLU A 51 13.95 7.61 9.52
CA GLU A 51 13.68 6.36 8.81
C GLU A 51 13.76 6.57 7.30
N VAL A 52 14.26 5.54 6.59
CA VAL A 52 14.33 5.56 5.13
C VAL A 52 13.02 5.00 4.58
N ILE A 53 12.33 5.81 3.80
CA ILE A 53 11.07 5.43 3.14
C ILE A 53 11.39 4.92 1.74
N ASN A 54 11.06 3.66 1.49
CA ASN A 54 11.10 3.05 0.17
C ASN A 54 9.68 3.01 -0.39
N GLU A 55 9.44 3.82 -1.42
CA GLU A 55 8.13 3.94 -2.04
C GLU A 55 7.94 2.80 -3.05
N VAL A 56 6.85 2.05 -2.90
CA VAL A 56 6.52 0.91 -3.75
C VAL A 56 5.11 1.13 -4.29
N THR A 57 5.03 1.34 -5.60
CA THR A 57 3.76 1.38 -6.30
C THR A 57 3.20 -0.03 -6.42
N ILE A 58 1.95 -0.23 -6.02
CA ILE A 58 1.24 -1.50 -6.16
C ILE A 58 -0.01 -1.33 -7.00
N HIS A 59 -0.27 -2.33 -7.84
CA HIS A 59 -1.43 -2.38 -8.71
C HIS A 59 -2.54 -3.25 -8.07
N PRO A 60 -3.82 -2.98 -8.39
CA PRO A 60 -4.93 -3.75 -7.85
C PRO A 60 -4.85 -5.24 -8.23
N GLN A 61 -4.32 -5.53 -9.42
CA GLN A 61 -4.06 -6.90 -9.87
C GLN A 61 -3.00 -7.61 -9.03
N GLU A 62 -1.94 -6.91 -8.60
CA GLU A 62 -0.89 -7.50 -7.76
C GLU A 62 -1.42 -7.85 -6.37
N LEU A 63 -2.25 -6.98 -5.79
CA LEU A 63 -2.93 -7.29 -4.53
C LEU A 63 -3.82 -8.52 -4.69
N ALA A 64 -4.65 -8.56 -5.74
CA ALA A 64 -5.56 -9.67 -5.97
C ALA A 64 -4.83 -11.00 -6.19
N ASP A 65 -3.77 -11.00 -7.00
CA ASP A 65 -2.95 -12.19 -7.27
C ASP A 65 -2.22 -12.67 -6.01
N TRP A 66 -1.61 -11.74 -5.26
CA TRP A 66 -0.92 -12.05 -4.01
C TRP A 66 -1.88 -12.62 -2.96
N CYS A 67 -3.04 -11.98 -2.75
CA CYS A 67 -4.08 -12.46 -1.85
C CYS A 67 -4.54 -13.86 -2.26
N LYS A 68 -4.81 -14.09 -3.55
CA LYS A 68 -5.19 -15.40 -4.08
C LYS A 68 -4.10 -16.46 -3.85
N ALA A 69 -2.82 -16.12 -4.09
CA ALA A 69 -1.69 -17.02 -3.86
C ALA A 69 -1.53 -17.37 -2.37
N CYS A 70 -1.86 -16.44 -1.48
CA CYS A 70 -1.87 -16.65 -0.03
C CYS A 70 -3.16 -17.31 0.49
N GLY A 71 -4.19 -17.48 -0.34
CA GLY A 71 -5.51 -17.98 0.09
C GLY A 71 -6.23 -17.00 1.02
N LEU A 72 -5.99 -15.69 0.84
CA LEU A 72 -6.56 -14.60 1.62
C LEU A 72 -7.53 -13.79 0.76
N ASP A 73 -8.54 -13.19 1.39
CA ASP A 73 -9.37 -12.18 0.74
C ASP A 73 -8.61 -10.84 0.65
N PRO A 74 -8.79 -10.08 -0.44
CA PRO A 74 -8.22 -8.74 -0.55
C PRO A 74 -8.77 -7.82 0.54
N ALA A 75 -7.86 -7.23 1.33
CA ALA A 75 -8.20 -6.31 2.41
C ALA A 75 -7.13 -5.21 2.54
N PHE A 76 -7.48 -4.09 3.16
CA PHE A 76 -6.59 -2.94 3.30
C PHE A 76 -5.29 -3.30 4.02
N ILE A 77 -5.38 -4.15 5.04
CA ILE A 77 -4.24 -4.63 5.85
C ILE A 77 -3.18 -5.36 5.01
N HIS A 78 -3.55 -5.91 3.85
CA HIS A 78 -2.64 -6.67 2.99
C HIS A 78 -1.82 -5.79 2.04
N LEU A 79 -2.16 -4.51 1.84
CA LEU A 79 -1.41 -3.59 0.97
C LEU A 79 0.07 -3.48 1.36
N GLY A 80 0.35 -3.40 2.66
CA GLY A 80 1.74 -3.36 3.14
C GLY A 80 2.49 -4.67 2.87
N ALA A 81 1.82 -5.82 3.03
CA ALA A 81 2.43 -7.13 2.82
C ALA A 81 2.75 -7.37 1.33
N VAL A 82 1.84 -7.03 0.41
CA VAL A 82 2.10 -7.13 -1.03
C VAL A 82 3.23 -6.20 -1.47
N ALA A 83 3.30 -4.98 -0.91
CA ALA A 83 4.37 -4.04 -1.23
C ALA A 83 5.75 -4.53 -0.74
N VAL A 84 5.81 -5.18 0.44
CA VAL A 84 7.02 -5.84 0.94
C VAL A 84 7.41 -7.02 0.05
N ALA A 85 6.45 -7.86 -0.34
CA ALA A 85 6.68 -9.00 -1.23
C ALA A 85 7.22 -8.52 -2.58
N LYS A 86 6.61 -7.48 -3.17
CA LYS A 86 7.05 -6.84 -4.42
C LYS A 86 8.47 -6.28 -4.30
N SER A 87 8.77 -5.56 -3.24
CA SER A 87 10.11 -5.01 -2.98
C SER A 87 11.17 -6.11 -2.75
N SER A 88 10.79 -7.28 -2.27
CA SER A 88 11.70 -8.40 -1.97
C SER A 88 11.91 -9.35 -3.15
N GLY A 89 10.93 -9.44 -4.05
CA GLY A 89 10.93 -10.30 -5.23
C GLY A 89 11.60 -9.71 -6.46
N GLN A 90 12.03 -8.45 -6.42
CA GLN A 90 12.80 -7.81 -7.49
C GLN A 90 14.27 -8.23 -7.38
N LYS A 91 14.61 -9.42 -7.89
CA LYS A 91 15.99 -9.91 -8.01
C LYS A 91 16.24 -10.57 -9.35
#